data_AF-A0A2V8UG92-F1
#
_entry.id   AF-A0A2V8UG92-F1
#
_cell.length_a   1.000
_cell.length_b   1.000
_cell.length_c   1.000
_cell.angle_alpha   90.00
_cell.angle_beta   90.00
_cell.angle_gamma   90.00
#
_symmetry.space_group_name_H-M   'P 1'
#
loop_
_entity.id
_entity.type
_entity.pdbx_description
1 polymer ?
#
loop_
_entity_poly.entity_id
_entity_poly.type
_entity_poly.pdbx_seq_one_letter_code
_entity_poly.pdbx_strand_id
1 'polypeptide(L)'
;MSYTENTATEKRDVYATVTAQIVNAIEQGVSNWRMPWHTSGKFAFSPINVASKKPYRGINTLCLWAAAQAKGYERGEWATYQQWQERKAQVRKGEKATTVVFWKFANSSAETQENGEEHTVSSSRLLFTRGYSVFNAGQVDGYTPKGDADAPIEQRIESAEQFFSRINARVVHQGNRALYSPADDTITLPPFAAFFTPADYYSTRAHETGHWTSHADRCNRELGKRFGDNAYSVEELIAELTAAFVCAHLGLSSEPRPDHAQYIQSWLRVLKADKRAIFTAASKAQQAADYLVRQSAQSNGVAEVAA
;
A
#
# COMPACT_ATOMS: atom_id res chain seq x y z
N MET A 1 7.16 -11.75 53.04
CA MET A 1 6.70 -10.86 51.96
C MET A 1 7.26 -11.39 50.65
N SER A 2 6.48 -12.18 49.92
CA SER A 2 6.89 -12.73 48.63
C SER A 2 6.67 -11.68 47.55
N TYR A 3 7.75 -11.22 46.91
CA TYR A 3 7.65 -10.48 45.66
C TYR A 3 7.21 -11.44 44.57
N THR A 4 5.95 -11.32 44.15
CA THR A 4 5.48 -11.96 42.93
C THR A 4 6.04 -11.15 41.78
N GLU A 5 7.11 -11.63 41.15
CA GLU A 5 7.52 -11.15 39.84
C GLU A 5 6.34 -11.30 38.88
N ASN A 6 5.83 -10.17 38.43
CA ASN A 6 4.77 -10.11 37.44
C ASN A 6 5.37 -10.49 36.08
N THR A 7 5.50 -11.80 35.81
CA THR A 7 5.86 -12.35 34.50
C THR A 7 4.67 -12.26 33.54
N ALA A 8 4.14 -11.05 33.34
CA ALA A 8 3.32 -10.76 32.19
C ALA A 8 4.28 -10.61 31.01
N THR A 9 4.55 -11.71 30.30
CA THR A 9 5.18 -11.69 28.97
C THR A 9 4.59 -10.55 28.16
N GLU A 10 5.40 -9.52 27.88
CA GLU A 10 5.03 -8.40 27.02
C GLU A 10 4.41 -8.97 25.74
N LYS A 11 3.10 -8.80 25.55
CA LYS A 11 2.51 -8.94 24.22
C LYS A 11 3.25 -7.95 23.34
N ARG A 12 4.22 -8.43 22.56
CA ARG A 12 4.99 -7.61 21.61
C ARG A 12 4.03 -6.69 20.89
N ASP A 13 4.25 -5.39 21.06
CA ASP A 13 3.44 -4.40 20.40
C ASP A 13 3.66 -4.51 18.89
N VAL A 14 2.66 -5.09 18.21
CA VAL A 14 2.69 -5.34 16.77
C VAL A 14 2.84 -4.03 16.00
N TYR A 15 2.25 -2.94 16.49
CA TYR A 15 2.40 -1.62 15.85
C TYR A 15 3.84 -1.13 15.96
N ALA A 16 4.45 -1.20 17.14
CA ALA A 16 5.84 -0.80 17.33
C ALA A 16 6.79 -1.66 16.49
N THR A 17 6.57 -2.97 16.46
CA THR A 17 7.42 -3.92 15.71
C THR A 17 7.39 -3.64 14.21
N VAL A 18 6.19 -3.50 13.63
CA VAL A 18 6.03 -3.24 12.19
C VAL A 18 6.55 -1.84 11.83
N THR A 19 6.25 -0.83 12.64
CA THR A 19 6.75 0.52 12.37
C THR A 19 8.27 0.58 12.44
N ALA A 20 8.90 -0.08 13.42
CA ALA A 20 10.35 -0.15 13.50
C ALA A 20 10.97 -0.87 12.29
N GLN A 21 10.32 -1.92 11.77
CA GLN A 21 10.77 -2.60 10.54
C GLN A 21 10.71 -1.68 9.33
N ILE A 22 9.63 -0.92 9.14
CA ILE A 22 9.50 0.02 8.03
C ILE A 22 10.47 1.19 8.17
N VAL A 23 10.63 1.75 9.37
CA VAL A 23 11.62 2.81 9.64
C VAL A 23 13.03 2.34 9.29
N ASN A 24 13.41 1.12 9.73
CA ASN A 24 14.72 0.56 9.42
C ASN A 24 14.91 0.36 7.91
N ALA A 25 13.89 -0.14 7.20
CA ALA A 25 13.95 -0.31 5.76
C ALA A 25 14.04 1.02 5.00
N ILE A 26 13.37 2.08 5.47
CA ILE A 26 13.53 3.44 4.96
C ILE A 26 14.98 3.92 5.20
N GLU A 27 15.50 3.79 6.42
CA GLU A 27 16.85 4.23 6.80
C GLU A 27 17.95 3.56 5.96
N GLN A 28 17.82 2.26 5.67
CA GLN A 28 18.74 1.54 4.80
C GLN A 28 18.66 2.00 3.33
N GLY A 29 17.50 2.51 2.91
CA GLY A 29 17.23 2.95 1.55
C GLY A 29 17.61 4.41 1.25
N VAL A 30 17.82 5.24 2.28
CA VAL A 30 18.02 6.69 2.12
C VAL A 30 19.21 7.02 1.24
N SER A 31 20.32 6.30 1.37
CA SER A 31 21.56 6.59 0.62
C SER A 31 21.39 6.50 -0.90
N ASN A 32 20.46 5.66 -1.37
CA ASN A 32 20.15 5.47 -2.78
C ASN A 32 18.73 5.95 -3.12
N TRP A 33 18.08 6.72 -2.23
CA TRP A 33 16.71 7.22 -2.38
C TRP A 33 15.65 6.12 -2.58
N ARG A 34 15.97 4.87 -2.24
CA ARG A 34 15.17 3.71 -2.59
C ARG A 34 14.37 3.20 -1.39
N MET A 35 13.10 3.54 -1.37
CA MET A 35 12.18 3.11 -0.33
C MET A 35 11.67 1.68 -0.56
N PRO A 36 11.15 1.00 0.47
CA PRO A 36 10.62 -0.36 0.35
C PRO A 36 9.53 -0.52 -0.71
N TRP A 37 8.78 0.54 -1.00
CA TRP A 37 7.72 0.54 -2.00
C TRP A 37 8.19 0.86 -3.43
N HIS A 38 9.48 1.15 -3.62
CA HIS A 38 10.08 1.30 -4.95
C HIS A 38 10.43 -0.08 -5.53
N THR A 39 9.47 -0.63 -6.28
CA THR A 39 9.60 -1.92 -6.96
C THR A 39 10.09 -1.70 -8.39
N SER A 40 11.08 -2.47 -8.83
CA SER A 40 11.75 -2.28 -10.13
C SER A 40 11.62 -3.52 -11.03
N GLY A 41 11.42 -3.29 -12.32
CA GLY A 41 11.50 -4.32 -13.37
C GLY A 41 10.50 -5.46 -13.19
N LYS A 42 10.96 -6.71 -13.37
CA LYS A 42 10.14 -7.93 -13.23
C LYS A 42 9.57 -8.13 -11.81
N PHE A 43 10.04 -7.37 -10.83
CA PHE A 43 9.67 -7.49 -9.41
C PHE A 43 8.61 -6.46 -8.98
N ALA A 44 8.06 -5.70 -9.94
CA ALA A 44 6.92 -4.83 -9.71
C ALA A 44 5.62 -5.64 -9.59
N PHE A 45 5.42 -6.26 -8.43
CA PHE A 45 4.24 -7.07 -8.13
C PHE A 45 3.51 -6.58 -6.89
N SER A 46 2.20 -6.80 -6.88
CA SER A 46 1.43 -6.81 -5.63
C SER A 46 1.68 -8.16 -4.93
N PRO A 47 2.17 -8.19 -3.67
CA PRO A 47 2.35 -9.43 -2.94
C PRO A 47 1.00 -10.14 -2.81
N ILE A 48 0.93 -11.42 -3.13
CA ILE A 48 -0.28 -12.25 -3.09
C ILE A 48 -0.15 -13.34 -2.03
N ASN A 49 -1.29 -13.68 -1.42
CA ASN A 49 -1.35 -14.90 -0.64
C ASN A 49 -1.58 -16.10 -1.58
N VAL A 50 -0.67 -17.07 -1.56
CA VAL A 50 -0.75 -18.22 -2.47
C VAL A 50 -1.98 -19.11 -2.24
N ALA A 51 -2.62 -19.00 -1.08
CA ALA A 51 -3.81 -19.79 -0.75
C ALA A 51 -5.10 -19.13 -1.21
N SER A 52 -5.34 -17.88 -0.80
CA SER A 52 -6.55 -17.17 -1.20
C SER A 52 -6.47 -16.60 -2.63
N LYS A 53 -5.27 -16.52 -3.22
CA LYS A 53 -4.97 -15.83 -4.48
C LYS A 53 -5.30 -14.33 -4.46
N LYS A 54 -5.53 -13.77 -3.27
CA LYS A 54 -5.81 -12.35 -3.10
C LYS A 54 -4.53 -11.57 -2.82
N PRO A 55 -4.41 -10.33 -3.33
CA PRO A 55 -3.31 -9.45 -2.97
C PRO A 55 -3.39 -9.07 -1.48
N TYR A 56 -2.23 -8.93 -0.86
CA TYR A 56 -2.08 -8.23 0.41
C TYR A 56 -2.36 -6.73 0.21
N ARG A 57 -2.70 -6.04 1.30
CA ARG A 57 -3.24 -4.69 1.26
C ARG A 57 -2.63 -3.82 2.36
N GLY A 58 -2.54 -2.52 2.09
CA GLY A 58 -2.09 -1.51 3.03
C GLY A 58 -0.73 -1.85 3.66
N ILE A 59 -0.64 -1.81 4.98
CA ILE A 59 0.63 -2.04 5.70
C ILE A 59 1.27 -3.40 5.39
N ASN A 60 0.45 -4.43 5.11
CA ASN A 60 0.98 -5.76 4.82
C ASN A 60 1.75 -5.77 3.49
N THR A 61 1.30 -5.01 2.51
CA THR A 61 2.04 -4.81 1.25
C THR A 61 3.44 -4.24 1.53
N LEU A 62 3.52 -3.21 2.38
CA LEU A 62 4.78 -2.57 2.74
C LEU A 62 5.72 -3.49 3.50
N CYS A 63 5.20 -4.26 4.48
CA CYS A 63 6.00 -5.24 5.21
C CYS A 63 6.62 -6.28 4.28
N LEU A 64 5.83 -6.76 3.31
CA LEU A 64 6.27 -7.81 2.40
C LEU A 64 7.25 -7.29 1.35
N TRP A 65 7.06 -6.06 0.85
CA TRP A 65 8.07 -5.44 -0.01
C TRP A 65 9.38 -5.14 0.72
N ALA A 66 9.31 -4.61 1.95
CA ALA A 66 10.49 -4.40 2.77
C ALA A 66 11.27 -5.71 3.02
N ALA A 67 10.55 -6.79 3.32
CA ALA A 67 11.15 -8.11 3.48
C ALA A 67 11.73 -8.65 2.17
N ALA A 68 11.03 -8.48 1.04
CA ALA A 68 11.50 -8.90 -0.28
C ALA A 68 12.78 -8.18 -0.67
N GLN A 69 12.83 -6.85 -0.53
CA GLN A 69 14.03 -6.06 -0.81
C GLN A 69 15.20 -6.48 0.09
N ALA A 70 14.97 -6.59 1.40
CA ALA A 70 16.03 -6.92 2.36
C ALA A 70 16.60 -8.34 2.20
N LYS A 71 15.83 -9.25 1.58
CA LYS A 71 16.22 -10.66 1.39
C LYS A 71 16.48 -11.06 -0.05
N GLY A 72 16.31 -10.14 -0.99
CA GLY A 72 16.41 -10.43 -2.43
C GLY A 72 15.33 -11.40 -2.91
N TYR A 73 14.13 -11.36 -2.35
CA TYR A 73 13.03 -12.19 -2.85
C TYR A 73 12.49 -11.61 -4.16
N GLU A 74 12.56 -12.43 -5.19
CA GLU A 74 12.15 -12.08 -6.55
C GLU A 74 10.66 -12.30 -6.81
N ARG A 75 9.95 -13.00 -5.91
CA ARG A 75 8.54 -13.36 -6.11
C ARG A 75 7.63 -12.76 -5.06
N GLY A 76 6.42 -12.40 -5.49
CA GLY A 76 5.36 -11.87 -4.64
C GLY A 76 4.48 -12.89 -3.95
N GLU A 77 4.90 -14.14 -3.89
CA GLU A 77 4.09 -15.23 -3.39
C GLU A 77 4.39 -15.51 -1.92
N TRP A 78 3.39 -15.32 -1.05
CA TRP A 78 3.55 -15.49 0.40
C TRP A 78 2.46 -16.40 0.98
N ALA A 79 2.80 -17.14 2.03
CA ALA A 79 1.84 -17.95 2.78
C ALA A 79 2.27 -18.17 4.22
N THR A 80 1.32 -18.55 5.08
CA THR A 80 1.67 -19.09 6.41
C THR A 80 2.35 -20.45 6.27
N TYR A 81 3.04 -20.91 7.31
CA TYR A 81 3.64 -22.26 7.32
C TYR A 81 2.60 -23.34 7.00
N GLN A 82 1.41 -23.27 7.60
CA GLN A 82 0.32 -24.22 7.37
C GLN A 82 -0.15 -24.20 5.90
N GLN A 83 -0.30 -23.02 5.31
CA GLN A 83 -0.67 -22.90 3.89
C GLN A 83 0.40 -23.49 2.95
N TRP A 84 1.68 -23.43 3.32
CA TRP A 84 2.73 -24.11 2.55
C TRP A 84 2.65 -25.63 2.70
N GLN A 85 2.42 -26.13 3.92
CA GLN A 85 2.24 -27.57 4.17
C GLN A 85 1.06 -28.17 3.41
N GLU A 86 -0.08 -27.47 3.36
CA GLU A 86 -1.25 -27.87 2.55
C GLU A 86 -0.92 -28.01 1.06
N ARG A 87 0.11 -27.29 0.58
CA ARG A 87 0.63 -27.34 -0.80
C ARG A 87 1.76 -28.34 -0.97
N LYS A 88 2.01 -29.18 0.04
CA LYS A 88 3.13 -30.13 0.09
C LYS A 88 4.49 -29.45 -0.08
N ALA A 89 4.58 -28.18 0.32
CA ALA A 89 5.80 -27.40 0.33
C ALA A 89 6.32 -27.22 1.77
N GLN A 90 7.63 -27.20 1.93
CA GLN A 90 8.30 -27.16 3.22
C GLN A 90 9.11 -25.88 3.36
N VAL A 91 8.82 -25.06 4.36
CA VAL A 91 9.70 -23.95 4.75
C VAL A 91 11.03 -24.53 5.21
N ARG A 92 12.15 -24.08 4.64
CA ARG A 92 13.48 -24.58 5.00
C ARG A 92 13.82 -24.30 6.45
N LYS A 93 14.61 -25.20 7.06
CA LYS A 93 15.05 -25.06 8.44
C LYS A 93 15.88 -23.78 8.61
N GLY A 94 15.54 -22.97 9.62
CA GLY A 94 16.25 -21.73 9.94
C GLY A 94 15.71 -20.48 9.23
N GLU A 95 14.80 -20.64 8.26
CA GLU A 95 14.13 -19.50 7.62
C GLU A 95 13.32 -18.69 8.64
N LYS A 96 13.40 -17.35 8.52
CA LYS A 96 12.67 -16.43 9.39
C LYS A 96 11.42 -15.92 8.69
N ALA A 97 10.30 -15.95 9.40
CA ALA A 97 9.04 -15.43 8.89
C ALA A 97 9.03 -13.90 8.82
N THR A 98 8.20 -13.36 7.92
CA THR A 98 7.81 -11.95 7.89
C THR A 98 6.48 -11.77 8.62
N THR A 99 6.36 -10.71 9.41
CA THR A 99 5.13 -10.41 10.17
C THR A 99 4.18 -9.57 9.34
N VAL A 100 2.94 -10.04 9.19
CA VAL A 100 1.81 -9.29 8.64
C VAL A 100 0.73 -9.12 9.71
N VAL A 101 -0.06 -8.05 9.62
CA VAL A 101 -1.08 -7.70 10.61
C VAL A 101 -2.48 -7.95 10.06
N PHE A 102 -3.31 -8.61 10.85
CA PHE A 102 -4.73 -8.75 10.56
C PHE A 102 -5.56 -8.14 11.69
N TRP A 103 -6.63 -7.45 11.30
CA TRP A 103 -7.60 -6.86 12.20
C TRP A 103 -8.82 -7.78 12.29
N LYS A 104 -9.24 -8.07 13.52
CA LYS A 104 -10.54 -8.71 13.76
C LYS A 104 -11.49 -7.66 14.32
N PHE A 105 -12.55 -7.38 13.59
CA PHE A 105 -13.64 -6.50 14.02
C PHE A 105 -14.69 -7.35 14.75
N ALA A 106 -15.22 -6.85 15.88
CA ALA A 106 -16.46 -7.38 16.43
C ALA A 106 -17.59 -6.83 15.58
N ASN A 107 -18.39 -7.71 15.00
CA ASN A 107 -19.75 -7.32 14.65
C ASN A 107 -20.48 -7.17 15.99
N SER A 108 -20.91 -5.96 16.33
CA SER A 108 -21.97 -5.81 17.31
C SER A 108 -23.22 -6.40 16.67
N SER A 109 -23.54 -7.65 16.98
CA SER A 109 -24.90 -8.15 16.80
C SER A 109 -25.81 -7.16 17.52
N ALA A 110 -26.74 -6.57 16.78
CA ALA A 110 -27.74 -5.67 17.32
C ALA A 110 -28.48 -6.41 18.45
N GLU A 111 -28.27 -5.96 19.69
CA GLU A 111 -29.31 -6.12 20.70
C GLU A 111 -30.38 -5.12 20.32
N THR A 112 -31.48 -5.63 19.76
CA THR A 112 -32.70 -4.88 19.56
C THR A 112 -33.17 -4.40 20.94
N GLN A 113 -32.87 -3.15 21.28
CA GLN A 113 -33.64 -2.49 22.33
C GLN A 113 -34.98 -2.10 21.73
N GLU A 114 -36.07 -2.57 22.34
CA GLU A 114 -37.42 -2.06 22.12
C GLU A 114 -37.46 -0.58 22.54
N ASN A 115 -37.02 0.32 21.67
CA ASN A 115 -37.57 1.67 21.59
C ASN A 115 -37.26 2.26 20.22
N GLY A 116 -38.30 2.69 19.52
CA GLY A 116 -38.29 3.04 18.10
C GLY A 116 -37.59 4.35 17.76
N GLU A 117 -36.26 4.37 17.82
CA GLU A 117 -35.43 5.37 17.13
C GLU A 117 -34.31 4.67 16.34
N GLU A 118 -34.42 4.70 15.00
CA GLU A 118 -33.38 4.20 14.09
C GLU A 118 -32.18 5.14 14.06
N HIS A 119 -31.19 4.88 14.90
CA HIS A 119 -29.82 5.33 14.69
C HIS A 119 -28.91 4.13 14.41
N THR A 120 -28.76 3.80 13.13
CA THR A 120 -27.83 2.77 12.64
C THR A 120 -26.39 3.30 12.61
N VAL A 121 -25.79 3.54 13.77
CA VAL A 121 -24.32 3.70 13.87
C VAL A 121 -23.70 2.32 13.99
N SER A 122 -23.44 1.68 12.84
CA SER A 122 -22.61 0.46 12.80
C SER A 122 -21.14 0.83 13.08
N SER A 123 -20.82 1.07 14.35
CA SER A 123 -19.45 1.29 14.81
C SER A 123 -18.81 -0.07 15.08
N SER A 124 -18.28 -0.71 14.02
CA SER A 124 -17.49 -1.93 14.19
C SER A 124 -16.31 -1.67 15.15
N ARG A 125 -16.35 -2.29 16.35
CA ARG A 125 -15.27 -2.13 17.34
C ARG A 125 -14.14 -3.10 16.99
N LEU A 126 -12.95 -2.57 16.79
CA LEU A 126 -11.71 -3.36 16.64
C LEU A 126 -11.46 -4.16 17.93
N LEU A 127 -11.54 -5.50 17.87
CA LEU A 127 -11.33 -6.36 19.04
C LEU A 127 -9.84 -6.51 19.37
N PHE A 128 -9.00 -6.76 18.36
CA PHE A 128 -7.55 -6.87 18.49
C PHE A 128 -6.83 -6.87 17.13
N THR A 129 -5.56 -6.46 17.16
CA THR A 129 -4.60 -6.71 16.07
C THR A 129 -3.84 -7.98 16.37
N ARG A 130 -3.73 -8.88 15.39
CA ARG A 130 -2.90 -10.08 15.51
C ARG A 130 -1.86 -10.09 14.41
N GLY A 131 -0.60 -10.27 14.81
CA GLY A 131 0.48 -10.58 13.90
C GLY A 131 0.39 -12.03 13.43
N TYR A 132 0.57 -12.25 12.13
CA TYR A 132 0.68 -13.55 11.51
C TYR A 132 2.05 -13.67 10.84
N SER A 133 2.64 -14.85 10.92
CA SER A 133 3.92 -15.17 10.31
C SER A 133 3.70 -15.77 8.92
N VAL A 134 4.26 -15.12 7.91
CA VAL A 134 4.24 -15.59 6.51
C VAL A 134 5.65 -15.76 5.98
N PHE A 135 5.80 -16.67 5.02
CA PHE A 135 7.04 -17.03 4.34
C PHE A 135 6.86 -16.83 2.84
N ASN A 136 7.91 -16.34 2.19
CA ASN A 136 7.95 -16.15 0.73
C ASN A 136 8.13 -17.50 0.01
N ALA A 137 7.69 -17.60 -1.24
CA ALA A 137 7.96 -18.75 -2.11
C ALA A 137 9.46 -19.08 -2.22
N GLY A 138 10.32 -18.06 -2.19
CA GLY A 138 11.76 -18.22 -2.15
C GLY A 138 12.28 -18.92 -0.89
N GLN A 139 11.47 -19.09 0.17
CA GLN A 139 11.84 -19.74 1.44
C GLN A 139 11.42 -21.21 1.55
N VAL A 140 10.75 -21.74 0.54
CA VAL A 140 10.14 -23.09 0.59
C VAL A 140 10.70 -24.03 -0.46
N ASP A 141 10.83 -25.30 -0.09
CA ASP A 141 11.13 -26.40 -1.00
C ASP A 141 9.84 -27.11 -1.40
N GLY A 142 9.81 -27.74 -2.59
CA GLY A 142 8.63 -28.47 -3.07
C GLY A 142 7.49 -27.60 -3.63
N TYR A 143 7.71 -26.29 -3.78
CA TYR A 143 6.79 -25.38 -4.48
C TYR A 143 7.36 -24.99 -5.84
N THR A 144 6.60 -25.20 -6.91
CA THR A 144 6.91 -24.65 -8.24
C THR A 144 6.01 -23.44 -8.45
N PRO A 145 6.57 -22.22 -8.51
CA PRO A 145 5.82 -21.01 -8.84
C PRO A 145 5.09 -21.17 -10.16
N LYS A 146 3.92 -20.53 -10.29
CA LYS A 146 3.35 -20.35 -11.63
C LYS A 146 4.31 -19.47 -12.42
N GLY A 147 4.43 -19.74 -13.72
CA GLY A 147 5.15 -18.83 -14.62
C GLY A 147 4.61 -17.42 -14.47
N ASP A 148 5.51 -16.44 -14.52
CA ASP A 148 5.11 -15.04 -14.45
C ASP A 148 4.15 -14.75 -15.60
N ALA A 149 3.08 -13.99 -15.33
CA ALA A 149 2.29 -13.42 -16.41
C ALA A 149 3.16 -12.34 -17.05
N ASP A 150 4.02 -12.75 -17.98
CA ASP A 150 4.98 -11.93 -18.70
C ASP A 150 4.26 -11.06 -19.74
N ALA A 151 3.26 -10.29 -19.33
CA ALA A 151 2.74 -9.21 -20.17
C ALA A 151 3.94 -8.30 -20.51
N PRO A 152 4.26 -8.10 -21.80
CA PRO A 152 5.30 -7.16 -22.23
C PRO A 152 5.05 -5.78 -21.64
N ILE A 153 6.11 -5.01 -21.44
CA ILE A 153 6.00 -3.68 -20.81
C ILE A 153 5.02 -2.79 -21.60
N GLU A 154 4.97 -2.93 -22.91
CA GLU A 154 4.06 -2.22 -23.81
C GLU A 154 2.59 -2.47 -23.46
N GLN A 155 2.22 -3.73 -23.17
CA GLN A 155 0.85 -4.07 -22.78
C GLN A 155 0.50 -3.52 -21.40
N ARG A 156 1.47 -3.47 -20.48
CA ARG A 156 1.27 -2.89 -19.14
C ARG A 156 1.11 -1.37 -19.23
N ILE A 157 1.85 -0.72 -20.12
CA ILE A 157 1.73 0.70 -20.42
C ILE A 157 0.38 1.02 -21.06
N GLU A 158 -0.07 0.21 -22.02
CA GLU A 158 -1.42 0.34 -22.58
C GLU A 158 -2.50 0.18 -21.50
N SER A 159 -2.35 -0.81 -20.62
CA SER A 159 -3.25 -1.00 -19.48
C SER A 159 -3.28 0.22 -18.55
N ALA A 160 -2.13 0.88 -18.34
CA ALA A 160 -2.04 2.10 -17.55
C ALA A 160 -2.71 3.29 -18.25
N GLU A 161 -2.55 3.43 -19.56
CA GLU A 161 -3.24 4.48 -20.31
C GLU A 161 -4.75 4.31 -20.21
N GLN A 162 -5.26 3.11 -20.44
CA GLN A 162 -6.68 2.78 -20.30
C GLN A 162 -7.19 3.00 -18.87
N PHE A 163 -6.39 2.66 -17.87
CA PHE A 163 -6.73 2.87 -16.47
C PHE A 163 -6.93 4.37 -16.17
N PHE A 164 -5.96 5.19 -16.54
CA PHE A 164 -6.02 6.61 -16.22
C PHE A 164 -6.93 7.41 -17.15
N SER A 165 -7.23 6.96 -18.37
CA SER A 165 -8.21 7.61 -19.24
C SER A 165 -9.64 7.55 -18.69
N ARG A 166 -9.89 6.63 -17.74
CA ARG A 166 -11.19 6.43 -17.07
C ARG A 166 -11.30 7.15 -15.74
N ILE A 167 -10.20 7.72 -15.26
CA ILE A 167 -10.19 8.57 -14.06
C ILE A 167 -10.62 9.97 -14.48
N ASN A 168 -11.72 10.46 -13.91
CA ASN A 168 -12.28 11.77 -14.24
C ASN A 168 -11.54 12.91 -13.51
N ALA A 169 -10.21 12.94 -13.62
CA ALA A 169 -9.37 14.03 -13.13
C ALA A 169 -9.01 14.96 -14.29
N ARG A 170 -9.08 16.27 -14.07
CA ARG A 170 -8.60 17.23 -15.07
C ARG A 170 -7.07 17.18 -15.10
N VAL A 171 -6.50 16.68 -16.19
CA VAL A 171 -5.04 16.59 -16.40
C VAL A 171 -4.63 17.57 -17.50
N VAL A 172 -3.64 18.41 -17.23
CA VAL A 172 -3.02 19.31 -18.21
C VAL A 172 -1.53 19.04 -18.33
N HIS A 173 -1.00 19.12 -19.55
CA HIS A 173 0.42 18.90 -19.82
C HIS A 173 1.12 20.23 -20.10
N GLN A 174 1.88 20.74 -19.14
CA GLN A 174 2.58 22.02 -19.26
C GLN A 174 3.76 22.13 -18.28
N GLY A 175 4.73 22.98 -18.62
CA GLY A 175 5.89 23.25 -17.76
C GLY A 175 6.81 22.04 -17.56
N ASN A 176 7.59 22.09 -16.49
CA ASN A 176 8.60 21.09 -16.14
C ASN A 176 8.42 20.50 -14.72
N ARG A 177 7.24 20.68 -14.11
CA ARG A 177 6.91 20.16 -12.79
C ARG A 177 5.56 19.45 -12.80
N ALA A 178 5.47 18.37 -12.04
CA ALA A 178 4.23 17.71 -11.74
C ALA A 178 3.65 18.27 -10.43
N LEU A 179 2.35 18.52 -10.39
CA LEU A 179 1.64 18.91 -9.16
C LEU A 179 0.13 18.68 -9.30
N TYR A 180 -0.53 18.47 -8.17
CA TYR A 180 -1.97 18.68 -8.02
C TYR A 180 -2.26 20.04 -7.37
N SER A 181 -3.16 20.83 -7.97
CA SER A 181 -3.69 22.09 -7.43
C SER A 181 -5.07 21.83 -6.83
N PRO A 182 -5.24 21.91 -5.49
CA PRO A 182 -6.55 21.78 -4.85
C PRO A 182 -7.52 22.91 -5.21
N ALA A 183 -7.00 24.12 -5.47
CA ALA A 183 -7.83 25.29 -5.77
C ALA A 183 -8.59 25.14 -7.09
N ASP A 184 -7.94 24.53 -8.09
CA ASP A 184 -8.50 24.34 -9.43
C ASP A 184 -8.96 22.90 -9.68
N ASP A 185 -8.84 22.02 -8.68
CA ASP A 185 -9.00 20.56 -8.77
C ASP A 185 -8.31 19.96 -10.02
N THR A 186 -7.02 20.27 -10.20
CA THR A 186 -6.30 20.00 -11.47
C THR A 186 -4.94 19.39 -11.25
N ILE A 187 -4.65 18.37 -12.04
CA ILE A 187 -3.33 17.75 -12.14
C ILE A 187 -2.58 18.40 -13.30
N THR A 188 -1.41 18.94 -13.02
CA THR A 188 -0.45 19.38 -14.04
C THR A 188 0.69 18.39 -14.12
N LEU A 189 1.04 17.94 -15.33
CA LEU A 189 2.20 17.11 -15.60
C LEU A 189 3.09 17.80 -16.65
N PRO A 190 4.42 17.57 -16.64
CA PRO A 190 5.25 17.87 -17.80
C PRO A 190 4.73 17.10 -19.04
N PRO A 191 5.03 17.57 -20.27
CA PRO A 191 4.77 16.79 -21.48
C PRO A 191 5.38 15.39 -21.39
N PHE A 192 4.72 14.37 -21.96
CA PHE A 192 5.17 12.97 -21.88
C PHE A 192 6.63 12.77 -22.29
N ALA A 193 7.08 13.50 -23.33
CA ALA A 193 8.46 13.44 -23.82
C ALA A 193 9.52 13.97 -22.84
N ALA A 194 9.13 14.62 -21.75
CA ALA A 194 10.03 15.06 -20.68
C ALA A 194 10.41 13.95 -19.70
N PHE A 195 9.75 12.79 -19.77
CA PHE A 195 10.02 11.63 -18.90
C PHE A 195 10.97 10.66 -19.60
N PHE A 196 11.87 10.02 -18.82
CA PHE A 196 12.85 9.08 -19.36
C PHE A 196 12.19 7.78 -19.85
N THR A 197 11.19 7.30 -19.11
CA THR A 197 10.42 6.12 -19.47
C THR A 197 8.91 6.35 -19.32
N PRO A 198 8.06 5.58 -20.03
CA PRO A 198 6.62 5.58 -19.78
C PRO A 198 6.25 5.23 -18.34
N ALA A 199 7.01 4.34 -17.68
CA ALA A 199 6.77 3.98 -16.28
C ALA A 199 6.97 5.18 -15.34
N ASP A 200 7.98 6.03 -15.60
CA ASP A 200 8.19 7.26 -14.83
C ASP A 200 6.99 8.20 -14.97
N TYR A 201 6.47 8.36 -16.18
CA TYR A 201 5.27 9.17 -16.44
C TYR A 201 4.06 8.65 -15.65
N TYR A 202 3.74 7.35 -15.71
CA TYR A 202 2.58 6.82 -15.00
C TYR A 202 2.77 6.76 -13.49
N SER A 203 4.00 6.57 -12.99
CA SER A 203 4.31 6.66 -11.56
C SER A 203 4.08 8.09 -11.06
N THR A 204 4.57 9.10 -11.77
CA THR A 204 4.31 10.52 -11.45
C THR A 204 2.82 10.86 -11.58
N ARG A 205 2.14 10.41 -12.64
CA ARG A 205 0.69 10.58 -12.79
C ARG A 205 -0.07 9.94 -11.63
N ALA A 206 0.33 8.75 -11.18
CA ALA A 206 -0.26 8.06 -10.05
C ALA A 206 -0.09 8.83 -8.74
N HIS A 207 1.08 9.44 -8.51
CA HIS A 207 1.36 10.31 -7.35
C HIS A 207 0.44 11.53 -7.31
N GLU A 208 0.40 12.30 -8.40
CA GLU A 208 -0.45 13.50 -8.45
C GLU A 208 -1.94 13.15 -8.40
N THR A 209 -2.34 12.02 -9.01
CA THR A 209 -3.70 11.49 -8.88
C THR A 209 -3.98 11.03 -7.45
N GLY A 210 -2.95 10.51 -6.75
CA GLY A 210 -2.96 10.23 -5.33
C GLY A 210 -3.35 11.46 -4.54
N HIS A 211 -2.68 12.59 -4.72
CA HIS A 211 -3.06 13.87 -4.11
C HIS A 211 -4.46 14.32 -4.53
N TRP A 212 -4.82 14.20 -5.81
CA TRP A 212 -6.16 14.50 -6.29
C TRP A 212 -7.21 13.76 -5.46
N THR A 213 -7.04 12.47 -5.12
CA THR A 213 -8.04 11.77 -4.28
C THR A 213 -8.29 12.40 -2.89
N SER A 214 -7.41 13.28 -2.38
CA SER A 214 -7.55 13.91 -1.06
C SER A 214 -8.72 14.89 -0.93
N HIS A 215 -9.24 15.43 -2.04
CA HIS A 215 -10.32 16.42 -2.05
C HIS A 215 -11.56 15.97 -1.28
N ALA A 216 -12.32 16.94 -0.77
CA ALA A 216 -13.48 16.72 0.10
C ALA A 216 -14.56 15.82 -0.53
N ASP A 217 -14.76 15.93 -1.84
CA ASP A 217 -15.74 15.12 -2.59
C ASP A 217 -15.27 13.69 -2.92
N ARG A 218 -14.05 13.31 -2.50
CA ARG A 218 -13.43 12.03 -2.84
C ARG A 218 -13.07 11.22 -1.60
N CYS A 219 -11.79 11.11 -1.24
CA CYS A 219 -11.35 10.36 -0.07
C CYS A 219 -11.26 11.22 1.20
N ASN A 220 -11.49 12.54 1.09
CA ASN A 220 -11.55 13.52 2.18
C ASN A 220 -10.59 13.21 3.35
N ARG A 221 -9.31 13.52 3.19
CA ARG A 221 -8.27 13.15 4.16
C ARG A 221 -8.13 14.20 5.26
N GLU A 222 -8.79 13.99 6.39
CA GLU A 222 -8.59 14.80 7.60
C GLU A 222 -7.31 14.42 8.35
N LEU A 223 -6.18 15.06 8.02
CA LEU A 223 -4.87 14.79 8.64
C LEU A 223 -4.47 15.78 9.74
N GLY A 224 -4.94 17.03 9.64
CA GLY A 224 -4.51 18.15 10.51
C GLY A 224 -4.71 17.90 12.00
N LYS A 225 -5.86 17.35 12.41
CA LYS A 225 -6.19 17.09 13.83
C LYS A 225 -5.18 16.16 14.51
N ARG A 226 -4.62 15.19 13.78
CA ARG A 226 -3.70 14.18 14.34
C ARG A 226 -2.22 14.53 14.13
N PHE A 227 -1.88 15.07 12.96
CA PHE A 227 -0.49 15.25 12.56
C PHE A 227 0.00 16.70 12.66
N GLY A 228 -0.90 17.66 12.90
CA GLY A 228 -0.57 19.08 13.05
C GLY A 228 0.27 19.59 11.88
N ASP A 229 1.39 20.23 12.19
CA ASP A 229 2.35 20.75 11.22
C ASP A 229 2.96 19.68 10.30
N ASN A 230 2.88 18.39 10.67
CA ASN A 230 3.35 17.29 9.84
C ASN A 230 2.29 16.76 8.87
N ALA A 231 1.07 17.31 8.86
CA ALA A 231 -0.03 16.81 8.03
C ALA A 231 0.34 16.76 6.54
N TYR A 232 1.01 17.78 6.02
CA TYR A 232 1.46 17.81 4.62
C TYR A 232 2.50 16.72 4.32
N SER A 233 3.46 16.51 5.22
CA SER A 233 4.45 15.42 5.09
C SER A 233 3.79 14.03 5.05
N VAL A 234 2.74 13.84 5.86
CA VAL A 234 1.95 12.59 5.84
C VAL A 234 1.12 12.47 4.56
N GLU A 235 0.61 13.57 4.02
CA GLU A 235 -0.09 13.57 2.73
C GLU A 235 0.85 13.17 1.58
N GLU A 236 2.08 13.68 1.54
CA GLU A 236 3.12 13.24 0.59
C GLU A 236 3.42 11.74 0.73
N LEU A 237 3.55 11.22 1.96
CA LEU A 237 3.71 9.78 2.18
C LEU A 237 2.49 9.00 1.66
N ILE A 238 1.28 9.51 1.85
CA ILE A 238 0.07 8.86 1.35
C ILE A 238 0.03 8.85 -0.18
N ALA A 239 0.39 9.96 -0.84
CA ALA A 239 0.44 10.05 -2.29
C ALA A 239 1.48 9.08 -2.88
N GLU A 240 2.67 9.03 -2.29
CA GLU A 240 3.73 8.09 -2.67
C GLU A 240 3.30 6.63 -2.56
N LEU A 241 2.71 6.26 -1.42
CA LEU A 241 2.21 4.91 -1.22
C LEU A 241 1.03 4.59 -2.15
N THR A 242 0.21 5.59 -2.48
CA THR A 242 -0.88 5.43 -3.46
C THR A 242 -0.31 5.14 -4.84
N ALA A 243 0.71 5.91 -5.26
CA ALA A 243 1.41 5.70 -6.53
C ALA A 243 1.99 4.30 -6.61
N ALA A 244 2.70 3.86 -5.57
CA ALA A 244 3.27 2.52 -5.50
C ALA A 244 2.21 1.42 -5.58
N PHE A 245 1.07 1.57 -4.89
CA PHE A 245 -0.03 0.60 -4.95
C PHE A 245 -0.69 0.53 -6.32
N VAL A 246 -0.90 1.68 -6.97
CA VAL A 246 -1.47 1.74 -8.33
C VAL A 246 -0.49 1.17 -9.35
N CYS A 247 0.79 1.51 -9.28
CA CYS A 247 1.80 0.96 -10.17
C CYS A 247 1.90 -0.56 -10.01
N ALA A 248 1.91 -1.08 -8.79
CA ALA A 248 1.90 -2.52 -8.53
C ALA A 248 0.62 -3.22 -9.04
N HIS A 249 -0.53 -2.53 -9.02
CA HIS A 249 -1.77 -3.03 -9.61
C HIS A 249 -1.68 -3.12 -11.15
N LEU A 250 -1.02 -2.15 -11.78
CA LEU A 250 -0.81 -2.08 -13.23
C LEU A 250 0.41 -2.88 -13.71
N GLY A 251 1.16 -3.50 -12.81
CA GLY A 251 2.41 -4.20 -13.13
C GLY A 251 3.55 -3.29 -13.57
N LEU A 252 3.50 -2.00 -13.19
CA LEU A 252 4.50 -0.99 -13.48
C LEU A 252 5.45 -0.80 -12.30
N SER A 253 6.70 -0.45 -12.62
CA SER A 253 7.69 -0.08 -11.61
C SER A 253 7.35 1.26 -10.98
N SER A 254 7.73 1.42 -9.71
CA SER A 254 7.72 2.71 -9.02
C SER A 254 9.17 3.02 -8.68
N GLU A 255 9.75 3.98 -9.39
CA GLU A 255 11.16 4.34 -9.24
C GLU A 255 11.33 5.56 -8.31
N PRO A 256 12.46 5.66 -7.60
CA PRO A 256 12.78 6.83 -6.79
C PRO A 256 12.70 8.13 -7.58
N ARG A 257 11.98 9.12 -7.05
CA ARG A 257 12.03 10.48 -7.58
C ARG A 257 13.05 11.34 -6.81
N PRO A 258 14.01 12.00 -7.48
CA PRO A 258 15.05 12.79 -6.82
C PRO A 258 14.54 13.94 -5.93
N ASP A 259 13.38 14.52 -6.25
CA ASP A 259 12.71 15.58 -5.51
C ASP A 259 12.04 15.11 -4.21
N HIS A 260 11.97 13.78 -3.96
CA HIS A 260 11.34 13.21 -2.76
C HIS A 260 12.31 13.07 -1.58
N ALA A 261 13.61 13.23 -1.83
CA ALA A 261 14.68 13.23 -0.84
C ALA A 261 14.37 14.05 0.43
N GLN A 262 13.77 15.24 0.23
CA GLN A 262 13.46 16.18 1.30
C GLN A 262 12.36 15.69 2.25
N TYR A 263 11.44 14.83 1.79
CA TYR A 263 10.31 14.37 2.60
C TYR A 263 10.67 13.16 3.47
N ILE A 264 11.68 12.37 3.07
CA ILE A 264 12.11 11.16 3.78
C ILE A 264 12.45 11.45 5.25
N GLN A 265 13.20 12.54 5.52
CA GLN A 265 13.53 12.93 6.90
C GLN A 265 12.29 13.30 7.71
N SER A 266 11.33 13.97 7.09
CA SER A 266 10.07 14.34 7.71
C SER A 266 9.21 13.11 8.00
N TRP A 267 9.12 12.16 7.07
CA TRP A 267 8.45 10.88 7.28
C TRP A 267 9.08 10.12 8.44
N LEU A 268 10.42 9.95 8.45
CA LEU A 268 11.13 9.27 9.53
C LEU A 268 10.83 9.89 10.90
N ARG A 269 10.77 11.24 10.98
CA ARG A 269 10.39 11.93 12.22
C ARG A 269 8.98 11.54 12.67
N VAL A 270 8.00 11.61 11.77
CA VAL A 270 6.60 11.25 12.08
C VAL A 270 6.48 9.78 12.48
N LEU A 271 7.11 8.88 11.74
CA LEU A 271 7.03 7.43 11.97
C LEU A 271 7.70 7.01 13.28
N LYS A 272 8.80 7.67 13.66
CA LYS A 272 9.46 7.43 14.96
C LYS A 272 8.67 8.00 16.14
N ALA A 273 7.92 9.09 15.93
CA ALA A 273 7.10 9.70 16.97
C ALA A 273 5.75 8.98 17.19
N ASP A 274 5.17 8.39 16.15
CA ASP A 274 3.88 7.69 16.23
C ASP A 274 3.94 6.30 15.56
N LYS A 275 3.97 5.26 16.40
CA LYS A 275 3.98 3.84 15.97
C LYS A 275 2.75 3.40 15.16
N ARG A 276 1.71 4.23 15.06
CA ARG A 276 0.51 3.99 14.24
C ARG A 276 0.45 4.90 13.00
N ALA A 277 1.42 5.79 12.80
CA ALA A 277 1.42 6.71 11.65
C ALA A 277 1.49 5.94 10.32
N ILE A 278 2.42 4.99 10.17
CA ILE A 278 2.56 4.21 8.92
C ILE A 278 1.31 3.39 8.60
N PHE A 279 0.65 2.84 9.62
CA PHE A 279 -0.62 2.11 9.46
C PHE A 279 -1.72 3.03 8.92
N THR A 280 -1.74 4.28 9.39
CA THR A 280 -2.71 5.28 8.96
C THR A 280 -2.44 5.72 7.53
N ALA A 281 -1.18 6.04 7.23
CA ALA A 281 -0.76 6.40 5.88
C ALA A 281 -1.05 5.27 4.88
N ALA A 282 -0.63 4.03 5.18
CA ALA A 282 -0.87 2.88 4.32
C ALA A 282 -2.37 2.57 4.14
N SER A 283 -3.18 2.75 5.19
CA SER A 283 -4.64 2.59 5.09
C SER A 283 -5.28 3.65 4.18
N LYS A 284 -4.89 4.92 4.34
CA LYS A 284 -5.38 6.04 3.53
C LYS A 284 -4.91 5.95 2.08
N ALA A 285 -3.68 5.50 1.85
CA ALA A 285 -3.15 5.22 0.51
C ALA A 285 -3.88 4.07 -0.17
N GLN A 286 -4.17 2.98 0.58
CA GLN A 286 -4.97 1.88 0.04
C GLN A 286 -6.39 2.35 -0.32
N GLN A 287 -7.03 3.17 0.51
CA GLN A 287 -8.36 3.75 0.21
C GLN A 287 -8.35 4.56 -1.10
N ALA A 288 -7.30 5.36 -1.32
CA ALA A 288 -7.12 6.12 -2.55
C ALA A 288 -6.88 5.22 -3.76
N ALA A 289 -5.98 4.25 -3.66
CA ALA A 289 -5.73 3.29 -4.73
C ALA A 289 -7.01 2.51 -5.10
N ASP A 290 -7.78 2.05 -4.12
CA ASP A 290 -9.06 1.36 -4.37
C ASP A 290 -10.11 2.29 -5.00
N TYR A 291 -10.12 3.57 -4.64
CA TYR A 291 -11.00 4.56 -5.26
C TYR A 291 -10.69 4.67 -6.75
N LEU A 292 -9.42 4.81 -7.12
CA LEU A 292 -8.97 4.90 -8.51
C LEU A 292 -9.25 3.61 -9.30
N VAL A 293 -8.98 2.45 -8.71
CA VAL A 293 -9.28 1.15 -9.31
C VAL A 293 -10.78 0.98 -9.56
N ARG A 294 -11.64 1.36 -8.60
CA ARG A 294 -13.09 1.31 -8.78
C ARG A 294 -13.57 2.26 -9.86
N GLN A 295 -13.06 3.49 -9.90
CA GLN A 295 -13.43 4.47 -10.92
C GLN A 295 -13.07 3.95 -12.32
N SER A 296 -11.85 3.43 -12.50
CA SER A 296 -11.41 2.82 -13.76
C SER A 296 -12.24 1.59 -14.17
N ALA A 297 -12.74 0.81 -13.22
CA ALA A 297 -13.58 -0.35 -13.52
C ALA A 297 -15.02 0.03 -13.91
N GLN A 298 -15.59 1.08 -13.32
CA GLN A 298 -16.98 1.51 -13.55
C GLN A 298 -17.23 2.05 -14.96
N SER A 299 -16.23 2.62 -15.63
CA SER A 299 -16.36 3.11 -17.01
C SER A 299 -16.56 1.99 -18.06
N ASN A 300 -16.44 0.71 -17.70
CA ASN A 300 -16.80 -0.42 -18.58
C ASN A 300 -18.32 -0.67 -18.69
N GLY A 301 -19.16 -0.03 -17.87
CA GLY A 301 -20.59 -0.34 -17.75
C GLY A 301 -21.56 0.46 -18.64
N VAL A 302 -21.07 1.28 -19.58
CA VAL A 302 -21.95 2.18 -20.39
C VAL A 302 -21.95 1.80 -21.89
N ALA A 303 -21.35 0.69 -22.29
CA ALA A 303 -21.35 0.21 -23.67
C ALA A 303 -22.13 -1.11 -23.82
N GLU A 304 -23.37 -1.16 -23.33
CA GLU A 304 -24.33 -2.21 -23.73
C GLU A 304 -25.77 -1.74 -23.53
N VAL A 305 -26.18 -0.71 -24.29
CA VAL A 305 -27.60 -0.49 -24.63
C VAL A 305 -27.67 -0.03 -26.09
N ALA A 306 -27.71 -1.01 -27.00
CA ALA A 306 -28.24 -0.84 -28.35
C ALA A 306 -28.50 -2.22 -28.97
N ALA A 307 -29.69 -2.75 -28.72
CA ALA A 307 -30.45 -3.61 -29.64
C ALA A 307 -31.93 -3.46 -29.30
#